data_AF-A0A3L7VPN8-F1
#
_entry.id   AF-A0A3L7VPN8-F1
#
_cell.length_a   1.000
_cell.length_b   1.000
_cell.length_c   1.000
_cell.angle_alpha   90.00
_cell.angle_beta   90.00
_cell.angle_gamma   90.00
#
_symmetry.space_group_name_H-M   'P 1'
#
loop_
_entity.id
_entity.type
_entity.pdbx_description
1 polymer ?
#
loop_
_entity_poly.entity_id
_entity_poly.type
_entity_poly.pdbx_seq_one_letter_code
_entity_poly.pdbx_strand_id
1 'polypeptide(L)'
;MNYIRNHWEQLQLYTTNGLIPIDNNDVEQLMKQVATGRKNWLFIGSADAGERAANLLTLVSTAHRNDLDVWMYLNDALDQLLAGSTDYESLRADVWKQSHPEAVRTYRADERRDTADRNRLTRAQRRLASAKQLAAAKLAAEKNEAKQQKPEPNKARS
;
A
#
# COMPACT_ATOMS: atom_id res chain seq x y z
N MET A 1 12.10 18.99 -19.04
CA MET A 1 10.87 18.39 -19.60
C MET A 1 11.07 17.09 -20.38
N ASN A 2 12.28 16.54 -20.50
CA ASN A 2 12.52 15.31 -21.28
C ASN A 2 12.11 14.03 -20.56
N TYR A 3 12.21 13.97 -19.23
CA TYR A 3 11.89 12.76 -18.46
C TYR A 3 10.43 12.30 -18.67
N ILE A 4 9.47 13.20 -18.49
CA ILE A 4 8.04 12.89 -18.69
C ILE A 4 7.76 12.45 -20.13
N ARG A 5 8.40 13.12 -21.11
CA ARG A 5 8.23 12.79 -22.53
C ARG A 5 8.81 11.42 -22.88
N ASN A 6 9.96 11.07 -22.31
CA ASN A 6 10.63 9.79 -22.54
C ASN A 6 9.93 8.61 -21.84
N HIS A 7 9.09 8.90 -20.83
CA HIS A 7 8.39 7.87 -20.06
C HIS A 7 6.86 7.91 -20.21
N TRP A 8 6.35 8.66 -21.19
CA TRP A 8 4.92 8.90 -21.37
C TRP A 8 4.11 7.61 -21.60
N GLU A 9 4.69 6.64 -22.31
CA GLU A 9 4.05 5.34 -22.54
C GLU A 9 3.93 4.53 -21.24
N GLN A 10 4.99 4.47 -20.44
CA GLN A 10 5.01 3.73 -19.17
C GLN A 10 4.06 4.40 -18.16
N LEU A 11 4.01 5.73 -18.13
CA LEU A 11 3.09 6.49 -17.27
C LEU A 11 1.62 6.27 -17.61
N GLN A 12 1.28 5.86 -18.84
CA GLN A 12 -0.09 5.57 -19.25
C GLN A 12 -0.47 4.09 -19.12
N LEU A 13 0.46 3.21 -18.78
CA LEU A 13 0.22 1.77 -18.76
C LEU A 13 -0.92 1.35 -17.81
N TYR A 14 -1.15 2.10 -16.73
CA TYR A 14 -2.28 1.87 -15.82
C TYR A 14 -3.65 2.11 -16.47
N THR A 15 -3.70 2.92 -17.55
CA THR A 15 -4.95 3.21 -18.27
C THR A 15 -5.37 2.05 -19.15
N THR A 16 -4.42 1.24 -19.60
CA THR A 16 -4.65 0.08 -20.47
C THR A 16 -4.61 -1.24 -19.69
N ASN A 17 -3.93 -1.30 -18.54
CA ASN A 17 -3.84 -2.47 -17.68
C ASN A 17 -4.35 -2.17 -16.26
N GLY A 18 -5.56 -2.64 -15.95
CA GLY A 18 -6.18 -2.47 -14.63
C GLY A 18 -5.51 -3.25 -13.49
N LEU A 19 -4.53 -4.11 -13.77
CA LEU A 19 -3.72 -4.78 -12.74
C LEU A 19 -2.62 -3.87 -12.20
N ILE A 20 -2.32 -2.76 -12.88
CA ILE A 20 -1.26 -1.83 -12.49
C ILE A 20 -1.89 -0.66 -11.73
N PRO A 21 -1.48 -0.42 -10.47
CA PRO A 21 -1.95 0.74 -9.71
C PRO A 21 -1.55 2.05 -10.39
N ILE A 22 -2.41 3.07 -10.25
CA ILE A 22 -2.14 4.42 -10.77
C ILE A 22 -0.98 5.12 -10.04
N ASP A 23 -0.70 4.71 -8.80
CA ASP A 23 0.32 5.29 -7.95
C ASP A 23 1.33 4.24 -7.48
N ASN A 24 2.51 4.72 -7.07
CA ASN A 24 3.62 3.87 -6.67
C ASN A 24 3.68 3.64 -5.14
N ASN A 25 2.58 3.91 -4.41
CA ASN A 25 2.60 3.94 -2.95
C ASN A 25 3.07 2.61 -2.35
N ASP A 26 2.67 1.48 -2.95
CA ASP A 26 3.05 0.14 -2.47
C ASP A 26 4.56 -0.10 -2.59
N VAL A 27 5.15 0.29 -3.72
CA VAL A 27 6.60 0.16 -3.95
C VAL A 27 7.36 1.11 -3.04
N GLU A 28 6.92 2.36 -2.88
CA GLU A 28 7.52 3.31 -1.94
C GLU A 28 7.48 2.78 -0.50
N GLN A 29 6.36 2.20 -0.09
CA GLN A 29 6.20 1.61 1.23
C GLN A 29 7.16 0.43 1.46
N LEU A 30 7.39 -0.40 0.44
CA LEU A 30 8.40 -1.46 0.49
C LEU A 30 9.83 -0.89 0.56
N MET A 31 10.13 0.14 -0.24
CA MET A 31 11.45 0.78 -0.24
C MET A 31 11.79 1.46 1.08
N LYS A 32 10.79 1.89 1.87
CA LYS A 32 11.03 2.40 3.23
C LYS A 32 11.73 1.37 4.12
N GLN A 33 11.40 0.08 4.00
CA GLN A 33 12.05 -0.97 4.80
C GLN A 33 13.55 -1.07 4.49
N VAL A 34 13.90 -1.04 3.20
CA VAL A 34 15.29 -0.98 2.73
C VAL A 34 15.98 0.29 3.23
N ALA A 35 15.32 1.45 3.09
CA ALA A 35 15.86 2.73 3.50
C ALA A 35 16.10 2.82 5.02
N THR A 36 15.24 2.20 5.84
CA THR A 36 15.44 2.09 7.29
C THR A 36 16.55 1.09 7.63
N GLY A 37 16.57 -0.07 6.95
CA GLY A 37 17.55 -1.15 7.19
C GLY A 37 18.99 -0.79 6.82
N ARG A 38 19.20 0.08 5.83
CA ARG A 38 20.54 0.47 5.36
C ARG A 38 21.46 1.03 6.45
N LYS A 39 20.89 1.66 7.49
CA LYS A 39 21.66 2.17 8.65
C LYS A 39 22.16 1.06 9.57
N ASN A 40 21.53 -0.11 9.52
CA ASN A 40 21.83 -1.28 10.35
C ASN A 40 22.67 -2.33 9.60
N TRP A 41 22.85 -2.19 8.28
CA TRP A 41 23.69 -3.08 7.47
C TRP A 41 25.17 -2.67 7.55
N LEU A 42 25.73 -2.79 8.75
CA LEU A 42 27.12 -2.40 9.05
C LEU A 42 28.19 -3.22 8.30
N PHE A 43 27.80 -4.31 7.64
CA PHE A 43 28.71 -5.27 7.01
C PHE A 43 28.65 -5.31 5.47
N ILE A 44 27.85 -4.45 4.83
CA ILE A 44 27.88 -4.29 3.36
C ILE A 44 29.03 -3.34 3.00
N GLY A 45 30.25 -3.89 3.00
CA GLY A 45 31.49 -3.14 2.74
C GLY A 45 32.02 -3.23 1.31
N SER A 46 31.42 -4.06 0.46
CA SER A 46 31.84 -4.28 -0.94
C SER A 46 30.63 -4.48 -1.86
N ALA A 47 30.84 -4.36 -3.18
CA ALA A 47 29.82 -4.61 -4.19
C ALA A 47 29.28 -6.06 -4.09
N ASP A 48 30.17 -7.04 -3.98
CA ASP A 48 29.82 -8.46 -3.82
C ASP A 48 28.98 -8.71 -2.55
N ALA A 49 29.32 -8.04 -1.44
CA ALA A 49 28.52 -8.13 -0.22
C ALA A 49 27.12 -7.52 -0.41
N GLY A 50 27.03 -6.44 -1.19
CA GLY A 50 25.77 -5.82 -1.58
C GLY A 50 24.89 -6.74 -2.42
N GLU A 51 25.47 -7.45 -3.39
CA GLU A 51 24.75 -8.42 -4.22
C GLU A 51 24.20 -9.58 -3.39
N ARG A 52 25.01 -10.15 -2.49
CA ARG A 52 24.55 -11.21 -1.56
C ARG A 52 23.42 -10.73 -0.66
N ALA A 53 23.52 -9.50 -0.14
CA ALA A 53 22.46 -8.91 0.66
C ALA A 53 21.18 -8.70 -0.17
N ALA A 54 21.29 -8.25 -1.42
CA ALA A 54 20.15 -8.09 -2.32
C ALA A 54 19.45 -9.42 -2.60
N ASN A 55 20.20 -10.51 -2.78
CA ASN A 55 19.65 -11.85 -2.97
C ASN A 55 18.87 -12.32 -1.72
N LEU A 56 19.44 -12.16 -0.52
CA LEU A 56 18.76 -12.49 0.73
C LEU A 56 17.49 -11.66 0.94
N LEU A 57 17.56 -10.35 0.71
CA LEU A 57 16.40 -9.45 0.81
C LEU A 57 15.30 -9.83 -0.18
N THR A 58 15.68 -10.27 -1.38
CA THR A 58 14.74 -10.75 -2.39
C THR A 58 14.01 -12.00 -1.92
N LEU A 59 14.73 -12.99 -1.36
CA LEU A 59 14.14 -14.21 -0.79
C LEU A 59 13.20 -13.89 0.38
N VAL A 60 13.66 -13.07 1.33
CA VAL A 60 12.84 -12.65 2.49
C VAL A 60 11.59 -11.91 2.04
N SER A 61 11.72 -10.98 1.09
CA SER A 61 10.58 -10.21 0.57
C SER A 61 9.59 -11.12 -0.16
N THR A 62 10.08 -12.13 -0.88
CA THR A 62 9.25 -13.09 -1.60
C THR A 62 8.47 -13.99 -0.64
N ALA A 63 9.13 -14.53 0.40
CA ALA A 63 8.46 -15.26 1.47
C ALA A 63 7.41 -14.38 2.18
N HIS A 64 7.75 -13.11 2.44
CA HIS A 64 6.83 -12.16 3.04
C HIS A 64 5.57 -11.95 2.19
N ARG A 65 5.73 -11.73 0.88
CA ARG A 65 4.63 -11.55 -0.07
C ARG A 65 3.74 -12.79 -0.22
N ASN A 66 4.29 -13.99 -0.01
CA ASN A 66 3.54 -15.25 0.00
C ASN A 66 2.86 -15.55 1.35
N ASP A 67 2.93 -14.61 2.30
CA ASP A 67 2.42 -14.74 3.66
C ASP A 67 3.09 -15.86 4.48
N LEU A 68 4.31 -16.26 4.13
CA LEU A 68 5.02 -17.34 4.82
C LEU A 68 5.78 -16.86 6.06
N ASP A 69 5.87 -17.68 7.08
CA ASP A 69 6.89 -17.53 8.12
C ASP A 69 8.27 -17.53 7.45
N VAL A 70 8.96 -16.41 7.57
CA VAL A 70 10.22 -16.16 6.85
C VAL A 70 11.33 -17.06 7.39
N TRP A 71 11.34 -17.29 8.70
CA TRP A 71 12.38 -18.10 9.32
C TRP A 71 12.23 -19.56 8.91
N MET A 72 11.00 -20.09 8.97
CA MET A 72 10.73 -21.49 8.64
C MET A 72 11.06 -21.80 7.17
N TYR A 73 10.63 -20.93 6.26
CA TYR A 73 10.97 -21.04 4.84
C TYR A 73 12.47 -20.94 4.58
N LEU A 74 13.13 -19.92 5.14
CA LEU A 74 14.55 -19.68 4.86
C LEU A 74 15.42 -20.80 5.45
N ASN A 75 15.08 -21.31 6.64
CA ASN A 75 15.81 -22.40 7.26
C ASN A 75 15.73 -23.67 6.40
N ASP A 76 14.52 -24.11 6.05
CA ASP A 76 14.33 -25.32 5.25
C ASP A 76 14.96 -25.19 3.85
N ALA A 77 14.77 -24.04 3.19
CA ALA A 77 15.36 -23.82 1.87
C ALA A 77 16.90 -23.85 1.91
N LEU A 78 17.52 -23.25 2.92
CA LEU A 78 18.98 -23.29 3.08
C LEU A 78 19.48 -24.70 3.44
N ASP A 79 18.76 -25.43 4.30
CA ASP A 79 19.11 -26.80 4.67
C ASP A 79 19.07 -27.73 3.45
N GLN A 80 18.04 -27.61 2.60
CA GLN A 80 17.94 -28.37 1.36
C GLN A 80 19.06 -28.02 0.36
N LEU A 81 19.40 -26.74 0.21
CA LEU A 81 20.51 -26.31 -0.64
C LEU A 81 21.86 -26.81 -0.13
N LEU A 82 22.08 -26.78 1.19
CA LEU A 82 23.30 -27.30 1.82
C LEU A 82 23.42 -28.82 1.71
N ALA A 83 22.29 -29.53 1.72
CA ALA A 83 22.23 -30.97 1.45
C ALA A 83 22.48 -31.33 -0.02
N GLY A 84 22.63 -30.32 -0.90
CA GLY A 84 22.92 -30.50 -2.32
C GLY A 84 21.68 -30.67 -3.20
N SER A 85 20.49 -30.30 -2.70
CA SER A 85 19.28 -30.28 -3.54
C SER A 85 19.45 -29.29 -4.68
N THR A 86 19.09 -29.74 -5.89
CA THR A 86 19.01 -28.90 -7.10
C THR A 86 17.57 -28.68 -7.55
N ASP A 87 16.58 -29.11 -6.76
CA ASP A 87 15.17 -28.89 -7.07
C ASP A 87 14.74 -27.48 -6.64
N TYR A 88 15.17 -26.49 -7.41
CA TYR A 88 14.89 -25.08 -7.12
C TYR A 88 13.41 -24.71 -7.26
N GLU A 89 12.65 -25.44 -8.07
CA GLU A 89 11.22 -25.15 -8.24
C GLU A 89 10.44 -25.48 -6.97
N SER A 90 10.75 -26.59 -6.31
CA SER A 90 10.14 -26.95 -5.02
C SER A 90 10.44 -25.92 -3.92
N LEU A 91 11.62 -25.28 -3.99
CA LEU A 91 12.08 -24.28 -3.03
C LEU A 91 11.47 -22.90 -3.24
N ARG A 92 10.74 -22.66 -4.35
CA ARG A 92 10.09 -21.38 -4.53
C ARG A 92 8.99 -21.19 -3.49
N ALA A 93 8.92 -20.00 -2.89
CA ALA A 93 7.97 -19.68 -1.84
C ALA A 93 6.50 -20.01 -2.18
N ASP A 94 6.07 -19.82 -3.44
CA ASP A 94 4.70 -20.12 -3.87
C ASP A 94 4.39 -21.62 -3.97
N VAL A 95 5.40 -22.44 -4.29
CA VAL A 95 5.30 -23.90 -4.37
C VAL A 95 5.49 -24.51 -2.99
N TRP A 96 6.55 -24.12 -2.28
CA TRP A 96 6.87 -24.58 -0.93
C TRP A 96 5.72 -24.38 0.07
N LYS A 97 4.95 -23.29 -0.11
CA LYS A 97 3.73 -23.01 0.65
C LYS A 97 2.70 -24.15 0.60
N GLN A 98 2.64 -24.88 -0.50
CA GLN A 98 1.64 -25.92 -0.73
C GLN A 98 1.94 -27.17 0.10
N SER A 99 3.22 -27.47 0.33
CA SER A 99 3.67 -28.56 1.19
C SER A 99 3.75 -28.18 2.67
N HIS A 100 3.81 -26.88 3.00
CA HIS A 100 3.94 -26.36 4.37
C HIS A 100 2.81 -25.37 4.74
N PRO A 101 1.55 -25.83 4.84
CA PRO A 101 0.42 -24.96 5.19
C PRO A 101 0.56 -24.36 6.59
N GLU A 102 1.24 -25.03 7.52
CA GLU A 102 1.54 -24.54 8.88
C GLU A 102 2.46 -23.33 8.89
N ALA A 103 3.26 -23.13 7.83
CA ALA A 103 4.10 -21.96 7.66
C ALA A 103 3.32 -20.69 7.28
N VAL A 104 2.04 -20.83 6.90
CA VAL A 104 1.25 -19.72 6.37
C VAL A 104 0.70 -18.86 7.49
N ARG A 105 1.06 -17.56 7.47
CA ARG A 105 0.64 -16.56 8.44
C ARG A 105 -0.77 -16.06 8.14
N THR A 106 -1.77 -16.87 8.48
CA THR A 106 -3.20 -16.57 8.24
C THR A 106 -3.65 -15.27 8.90
N TYR A 107 -3.14 -14.95 10.09
CA TYR A 107 -3.46 -13.70 10.82
C TYR A 107 -3.17 -12.42 10.02
N ARG A 108 -2.22 -12.45 9.08
CA ARG A 108 -1.93 -11.29 8.21
C ARG A 108 -3.07 -11.00 7.24
N ALA A 109 -3.77 -12.02 6.77
CA ALA A 109 -4.94 -11.83 5.92
C ALA A 109 -6.06 -11.13 6.69
N ASP A 110 -6.26 -11.54 7.94
CA ASP A 110 -7.25 -10.95 8.84
C ASP A 110 -6.88 -9.51 9.21
N GLU A 111 -5.63 -9.24 9.60
CA GLU A 111 -5.14 -7.87 9.87
C GLU A 111 -5.32 -6.93 8.66
N ARG A 112 -5.04 -7.42 7.45
CA ARG A 112 -5.23 -6.66 6.21
C ARG A 112 -6.71 -6.35 5.98
N ARG A 113 -7.60 -7.31 6.23
CA ARG A 113 -9.05 -7.14 6.12
C ARG A 113 -9.56 -6.11 7.14
N ASP A 114 -9.20 -6.28 8.41
CA ASP A 114 -9.60 -5.37 9.48
C ASP A 114 -9.10 -3.94 9.26
N THR A 115 -7.87 -3.80 8.78
CA THR A 115 -7.31 -2.48 8.45
C THR A 115 -8.01 -1.85 7.25
N ALA A 116 -8.33 -2.63 6.22
CA ALA A 116 -9.10 -2.14 5.08
C ALA A 116 -10.50 -1.69 5.52
N ASP A 117 -11.16 -2.44 6.40
CA ASP A 117 -12.48 -2.12 6.93
C ASP A 117 -12.46 -0.86 7.81
N ARG A 118 -11.50 -0.74 8.72
CA ARG A 118 -11.29 0.50 9.50
C ARG A 118 -11.06 1.71 8.61
N ASN A 119 -10.26 1.56 7.56
CA ASN A 119 -9.98 2.64 6.61
C ASN A 119 -11.24 3.01 5.80
N ARG A 120 -12.04 2.03 5.37
CA ARG A 120 -13.32 2.25 4.68
C ARG A 120 -14.31 2.99 5.56
N LEU A 121 -14.48 2.55 6.80
CA LEU A 121 -15.36 3.20 7.79
C LEU A 121 -14.92 4.65 8.04
N THR A 122 -13.63 4.88 8.27
CA THR A 122 -13.08 6.23 8.48
C THR A 122 -13.33 7.14 7.28
N ARG A 123 -13.14 6.64 6.05
CA ARG A 123 -13.40 7.40 4.82
C ARG A 123 -14.89 7.70 4.65
N ALA A 124 -15.77 6.75 4.94
CA ALA A 124 -17.22 6.94 4.87
C ALA A 124 -17.70 8.00 5.88
N GLN A 125 -17.22 7.95 7.12
CA GLN A 125 -17.53 8.95 8.15
C GLN A 125 -17.08 10.35 7.74
N ARG A 126 -15.87 10.49 7.19
CA ARG A 126 -15.36 11.79 6.69
C ARG A 126 -16.22 12.34 5.55
N ARG A 127 -16.69 11.48 4.63
CA ARG A 127 -17.59 11.88 3.53
C ARG A 127 -18.93 12.37 4.07
N LEU A 128 -19.53 11.67 5.03
CA LEU A 128 -20.78 12.08 5.66
C LEU A 128 -20.64 13.41 6.42
N ALA A 129 -19.54 13.59 7.15
CA ALA A 129 -19.26 14.85 7.85
C ALA A 129 -19.11 16.02 6.87
N SER A 130 -18.33 15.83 5.80
CA SER A 130 -18.15 16.83 4.75
C SER A 130 -19.48 17.16 4.04
N ALA A 131 -20.29 16.16 3.70
CA ALA A 131 -21.60 16.37 3.09
C ALA A 131 -22.57 17.15 4.01
N LYS A 132 -22.58 16.83 5.32
CA LYS A 132 -23.37 17.56 6.32
C LYS A 132 -22.93 19.03 6.43
N GLN A 133 -21.63 19.30 6.46
CA GLN A 133 -21.10 20.67 6.47
C GLN A 133 -21.51 21.45 5.22
N LEU A 134 -21.44 20.80 4.05
CA LEU A 134 -21.80 21.43 2.77
C LEU A 134 -23.30 21.74 2.68
N ALA A 135 -24.16 20.84 3.19
CA ALA A 135 -25.59 21.08 3.30
C ALA A 135 -25.93 22.21 4.29
N ALA A 136 -25.26 22.27 5.44
CA ALA A 136 -25.43 23.34 6.41
C ALA A 136 -25.00 24.70 5.85
N ALA A 137 -23.89 24.75 5.11
CA ALA A 137 -23.42 25.96 4.42
C ALA A 137 -24.41 26.45 3.36
N LYS A 138 -25.00 25.53 2.58
CA LYS A 138 -26.06 25.86 1.61
C LYS A 138 -27.31 26.45 2.29
N LEU A 139 -27.79 25.81 3.35
CA LEU A 139 -28.96 26.28 4.10
C LEU A 139 -28.72 27.66 4.74
N ALA A 140 -27.50 27.92 5.21
CA ALA A 140 -27.11 29.22 5.74
C ALA A 140 -27.09 30.30 4.65
N ALA A 141 -26.61 29.98 3.44
CA ALA A 141 -26.63 30.88 2.30
C ALA A 141 -28.07 31.23 1.88
N GLU A 142 -28.95 30.23 1.74
CA GLU A 142 -30.37 30.43 1.39
C GLU A 142 -31.11 31.30 2.42
N LYS A 143 -30.85 31.08 3.73
CA LYS A 143 -31.43 31.92 4.80
C LYS A 143 -30.94 33.36 4.75
N ASN A 144 -29.70 33.58 4.30
CA ASN A 144 -29.13 34.92 4.21
C ASN A 144 -29.71 35.68 3.00
N GLU A 145 -29.87 35.00 1.86
CA GLU A 145 -30.57 35.55 0.69
C GLU A 145 -32.04 35.89 1.00
N ALA A 146 -32.76 35.00 1.69
CA ALA A 146 -34.15 35.25 2.10
C ALA A 146 -34.31 36.42 3.08
N LYS A 147 -33.29 36.72 3.89
CA LYS A 147 -33.27 37.92 4.75
C LYS A 147 -33.02 39.20 3.96
N GLN A 148 -32.23 39.14 2.90
CA GLN A 148 -31.94 40.29 2.03
C GLN A 148 -33.11 40.65 1.11
N GLN A 149 -34.04 39.72 0.86
CA GLN A 149 -35.22 39.94 0.01
C GLN A 149 -36.50 40.36 0.77
N LYS A 150 -36.47 40.56 2.10
CA LYS A 150 -37.63 41.09 2.83
C LYS A 150 -37.79 42.59 2.55
N PRO A 151 -38.94 43.06 2.02
CA PRO A 151 -39.15 44.48 1.71
C PRO A 151 -39.22 45.32 3.00
N GLU A 152 -38.66 46.53 2.94
CA GLU A 152 -38.73 47.51 4.05
C GLU A 152 -40.19 47.78 4.46
N PRO A 153 -40.49 47.87 5.76
CA PRO A 153 -41.83 48.21 6.20
C PRO A 153 -42.16 49.63 5.74
N ASN A 154 -43.16 49.72 4.86
CA ASN A 154 -43.72 50.97 4.36
C ASN A 154 -44.07 51.88 5.55
N LYS A 155 -43.23 52.89 5.80
CA LYS A 155 -43.51 53.96 6.76
C LYS A 155 -44.65 54.81 6.18
N ALA A 156 -45.87 54.37 6.45
CA ALA A 156 -47.06 55.15 6.16
C ALA A 156 -47.02 56.45 6.97
N ARG A 157 -47.15 57.55 6.24
CA ARG A 157 -47.18 58.95 6.65
C ARG A 157 -48.13 59.19 7.85
N SER A 158 -47.65 59.95 8.83
CA SER A 158 -48.46 60.86 9.65
C SER A 158 -47.90 62.27 9.49
#